data_AF-A0A8T6QIN3-F1
#
_entry.id   AF-A0A8T6QIN3-F1
#
_cell.length_a   1.000
_cell.length_b   1.000
_cell.length_c   1.000
_cell.angle_alpha   90.00
_cell.angle_beta   90.00
_cell.angle_gamma   90.00
#
_symmetry.space_group_name_H-M   'P 1'
#
loop_
_entity.id
_entity.type
_entity.pdbx_description
1 polymer ?
#
loop_
_entity_poly.entity_id
_entity_poly.type
_entity_poly.pdbx_seq_one_letter_code
_entity_poly.pdbx_strand_id
1 'polypeptide(L)'
;IQPFSAVASFQREGYLKYSLAAGEYRAGKYDSDKPHFGQFTAMYGLPWGMTAYGGALLSADYNALALGLGKNFGTIGAVSVDVTQAKSQLRNNEKEEGQSYRFLYSKSFEGGTDLRLLGYKYSTSG
;
A
#
# COMPACT_ATOMS: atom_id res chain seq x y z
N ILE A 1 3.24 -17.58 8.02
CA ILE A 1 3.38 -16.24 7.39
C ILE A 1 2.87 -15.25 8.41
N GLN A 2 3.75 -14.44 9.01
CA GLN A 2 3.34 -13.49 10.04
C GLN A 2 2.99 -12.16 9.36
N PRO A 3 1.73 -11.72 9.39
CA PRO A 3 1.31 -10.48 8.72
C PRO A 3 2.04 -9.28 9.35
N PHE A 4 2.65 -8.46 8.50
CA PHE A 4 3.33 -7.24 8.91
C PHE A 4 2.29 -6.20 9.34
N SER A 5 2.44 -5.64 10.54
CA SER A 5 1.60 -4.55 11.03
C SER A 5 1.97 -3.27 10.29
N ALA A 6 1.29 -2.99 9.18
CA ALA A 6 1.36 -1.69 8.53
C ALA A 6 0.70 -0.66 9.48
N VAL A 7 1.53 0.14 10.14
CA VAL A 7 1.05 1.32 10.88
C VAL A 7 0.45 2.27 9.85
N ALA A 8 -0.76 2.75 10.09
CA ALA A 8 -1.36 3.79 9.28
C ALA A 8 -0.44 5.02 9.33
N SER A 9 0.32 5.22 8.26
CA SER A 9 1.39 6.22 8.19
C SER A 9 0.80 7.59 7.89
N PHE A 10 -0.02 8.11 8.82
CA PHE A 10 -0.55 9.46 8.73
C PHE A 10 0.60 10.47 8.75
N GLN A 11 0.61 11.34 7.75
CA GLN A 11 1.57 12.45 7.69
C GLN A 11 0.95 13.67 8.36
N ARG A 12 1.77 14.47 9.05
CA ARG A 12 1.32 15.78 9.54
C ARG A 12 0.92 16.65 8.36
N GLU A 13 -0.04 17.55 8.60
CA GLU A 13 -0.49 18.51 7.59
C GLU A 13 0.70 19.28 6.98
N GLY A 14 0.74 19.33 5.64
CA GLY A 14 1.80 19.98 4.87
C GLY A 14 3.06 19.14 4.63
N TYR A 15 3.17 17.94 5.22
CA TYR A 15 4.33 17.06 5.01
C TYR A 15 4.10 16.12 3.83
N LEU A 16 5.05 16.15 2.89
CA LEU A 16 5.15 15.21 1.79
C LEU A 16 6.25 14.19 2.10
N LYS A 17 5.87 12.92 2.19
CA LYS A 17 6.80 11.79 2.23
C LYS A 17 6.77 11.08 0.89
N TYR A 18 7.88 11.05 0.18
CA TYR A 18 8.02 10.31 -1.06
C TYR A 18 9.14 9.28 -0.94
N SER A 19 9.01 8.19 -1.66
CA SER A 19 10.04 7.16 -1.79
C SER A 19 10.10 6.74 -3.24
N LEU A 20 11.31 6.72 -3.79
CA LEU A 20 11.58 6.21 -5.11
C LEU A 20 12.66 5.15 -4.99
N ALA A 21 12.39 3.96 -5.51
CA ALA A 21 13.32 2.86 -5.57
C ALA A 21 13.36 2.34 -7.00
N ALA A 22 14.54 2.04 -7.51
CA ALA A 22 14.72 1.39 -8.79
C ALA A 22 15.87 0.39 -8.67
N GLY A 23 15.74 -0.76 -9.29
CA GLY A 23 16.77 -1.79 -9.22
C GLY A 23 16.34 -3.09 -9.87
N GLU A 24 17.10 -4.13 -9.59
CA GLU A 24 16.80 -5.49 -10.04
C GLU A 24 16.18 -6.28 -8.90
N TYR A 25 15.11 -7.01 -9.20
CA TYR A 25 14.56 -7.95 -8.25
C TYR A 25 15.53 -9.13 -8.04
N ARG A 26 15.95 -9.37 -6.79
CA ARG A 26 16.77 -10.52 -6.40
C ARG A 26 16.01 -11.40 -5.43
N ALA A 27 15.35 -12.45 -5.93
CA ALA A 27 14.95 -13.57 -5.09
C ALA A 27 16.17 -14.45 -4.81
N GLY A 28 16.53 -14.62 -3.54
CA GLY A 28 17.71 -15.38 -3.10
C GLY A 28 17.64 -16.91 -3.33
N LYS A 29 16.76 -17.41 -4.20
CA LYS A 29 16.69 -18.84 -4.55
C LYS A 29 16.58 -19.01 -6.07
N TYR A 30 17.35 -19.99 -6.53
CA TYR A 30 17.57 -20.49 -7.87
C TYR A 30 16.41 -20.25 -8.85
N ASP A 31 16.75 -19.62 -9.98
CA ASP A 31 16.00 -19.58 -11.23
C ASP A 31 14.73 -18.69 -11.27
N SER A 32 14.80 -17.50 -10.68
CA SER A 32 13.86 -16.41 -11.00
C SER A 32 14.52 -15.37 -11.89
N ASP A 33 13.81 -14.97 -12.94
CA ASP A 33 14.14 -13.81 -13.76
C ASP A 33 14.45 -12.61 -12.85
N LYS A 34 15.39 -11.75 -13.28
CA LYS A 34 15.79 -10.53 -12.56
C LYS A 34 15.15 -9.31 -13.23
N PRO A 35 13.81 -9.15 -13.18
CA PRO A 35 13.20 -8.01 -13.83
C PRO A 35 13.67 -6.73 -13.15
N HIS A 36 13.95 -5.72 -13.98
CA HIS A 36 14.11 -4.36 -13.49
C HIS A 36 12.76 -3.88 -12.98
N PHE A 37 12.76 -3.29 -11.78
CA PHE A 37 11.58 -2.68 -11.20
C PHE A 37 11.86 -1.21 -10.86
N GLY A 38 10.83 -0.39 -10.98
CA GLY A 38 10.75 0.96 -10.46
C GLY A 38 9.54 1.07 -9.54
N GLN A 39 9.76 1.43 -8.29
CA GLN A 39 8.72 1.70 -7.31
C GLN A 39 8.74 3.17 -6.93
N PHE A 40 7.58 3.79 -6.97
CA PHE A 40 7.35 5.14 -6.49
C PHE A 40 6.20 5.13 -5.50
N THR A 41 6.38 5.78 -4.35
CA THR A 41 5.30 6.02 -3.40
C THR A 41 5.35 7.46 -2.91
N ALA A 42 4.19 8.06 -2.72
CA ALA A 42 4.04 9.42 -2.22
C ALA A 42 2.88 9.46 -1.22
N MET A 43 3.07 10.18 -0.13
CA MET A 43 2.10 10.39 0.94
C MET A 43 2.09 11.86 1.30
N TYR A 44 0.93 12.50 1.27
CA TYR A 44 0.79 13.92 1.53
C TYR A 44 -0.23 14.16 2.65
N GLY A 45 0.19 14.87 3.69
CA GLY A 45 -0.68 15.32 4.76
C GLY A 45 -1.52 16.52 4.31
N LEU A 46 -2.82 16.31 4.16
CA LEU A 46 -3.80 17.32 3.81
C LEU A 46 -4.35 18.01 5.08
N PRO A 47 -5.00 19.18 4.93
CA PRO A 47 -5.72 19.83 6.02
C PRO A 47 -6.78 18.94 6.67
N TRP A 48 -7.16 19.29 7.89
CA TRP A 48 -8.18 18.58 8.69
C TRP A 48 -7.84 17.13 9.03
N GLY A 49 -6.54 16.84 9.21
CA GLY A 49 -6.06 15.52 9.59
C GLY A 49 -6.25 14.46 8.51
N MET A 50 -6.38 14.88 7.24
CA MET A 50 -6.45 13.97 6.10
C MET A 50 -5.05 13.62 5.60
N THR A 51 -4.88 12.45 5.01
CA THR A 51 -3.63 12.05 4.36
C THR A 51 -3.98 11.36 3.07
N ALA A 52 -3.51 11.89 1.94
CA ALA A 52 -3.58 11.20 0.68
C ALA A 52 -2.33 10.35 0.49
N TYR A 53 -2.49 9.16 -0.06
CA TYR A 53 -1.36 8.34 -0.44
C TYR A 53 -1.55 7.80 -1.86
N GLY A 54 -0.45 7.70 -2.60
CA GLY A 54 -0.41 7.04 -3.89
C GLY A 54 0.90 6.29 -4.07
N GLY A 55 0.88 5.29 -4.92
CA GLY A 55 2.08 4.56 -5.30
C GLY A 55 1.92 3.86 -6.63
N ALA A 56 3.03 3.65 -7.30
CA ALA A 56 3.13 2.86 -8.52
C ALA A 56 4.32 1.92 -8.39
N LEU A 57 4.16 0.69 -8.85
CA LEU A 57 5.22 -0.27 -9.03
C LEU A 57 5.18 -0.69 -10.50
N LEU A 58 6.24 -0.41 -11.23
CA LEU A 58 6.40 -0.75 -12.62
C LEU A 58 7.55 -1.74 -12.74
N SER A 59 7.33 -2.83 -13.44
CA SER A 59 8.31 -3.89 -13.69
C SER A 59 8.07 -4.44 -15.08
N ALA A 60 9.03 -5.19 -15.61
CA ALA A 60 8.91 -5.81 -16.94
C ALA A 60 7.61 -6.61 -17.11
N ASP A 61 7.27 -7.40 -16.09
CA ASP A 61 6.14 -8.35 -16.14
C ASP A 61 5.02 -8.01 -15.14
N TYR A 62 5.18 -6.95 -14.34
CA TYR A 62 4.24 -6.61 -13.27
C TYR A 62 4.08 -5.10 -13.10
N ASN A 63 2.84 -4.63 -13.15
CA ASN A 63 2.51 -3.23 -12.95
C ASN A 63 1.42 -3.10 -11.89
N ALA A 64 1.65 -2.34 -10.84
CA ALA A 64 0.66 -2.03 -9.83
C ALA A 64 0.54 -0.53 -9.59
N LEU A 65 -0.67 -0.09 -9.30
CA LEU A 65 -1.00 1.28 -8.98
C LEU A 65 -1.90 1.27 -7.76
N ALA A 66 -1.49 2.00 -6.73
CA ALA A 66 -2.17 2.12 -5.45
C ALA A 66 -2.58 3.58 -5.20
N LEU A 67 -3.79 3.79 -4.73
CA LEU A 67 -4.32 5.08 -4.32
C LEU A 67 -5.13 4.92 -3.05
N GLY A 68 -4.96 5.85 -2.12
CA GLY A 68 -5.65 5.79 -0.84
C GLY A 68 -5.81 7.13 -0.15
N LEU A 69 -6.75 7.15 0.78
CA LEU A 69 -7.09 8.30 1.60
C LEU A 69 -7.23 7.85 3.05
N GLY A 70 -6.64 8.62 3.94
CA GLY A 70 -6.74 8.47 5.38
C GLY A 70 -7.31 9.72 6.02
N LYS A 71 -8.05 9.54 7.12
CA LYS A 71 -8.50 10.61 7.99
C LYS A 71 -8.27 10.23 9.44
N ASN A 72 -7.58 11.12 10.15
CA ASN A 72 -7.38 11.02 11.58
C ASN A 72 -8.44 11.88 12.29
N PHE A 73 -9.29 11.24 13.11
CA PHE A 73 -10.31 11.89 13.93
C PHE A 73 -9.82 12.16 15.36
N GLY A 74 -8.51 12.03 15.63
CA GLY A 74 -7.92 12.24 16.95
C GLY A 74 -8.40 11.21 17.96
N THR A 75 -9.15 11.65 18.97
CA THR A 75 -9.65 10.82 20.08
C THR A 75 -10.60 9.70 19.65
N ILE A 76 -11.26 9.85 18.50
CA ILE A 76 -12.18 8.82 17.96
C ILE A 76 -11.39 7.69 17.26
N GLY A 77 -10.14 7.95 16.85
CA GLY A 77 -9.29 7.05 16.09
C GLY A 77 -9.03 7.56 14.67
N ALA A 78 -8.49 6.70 13.82
CA ALA A 78 -8.11 7.03 12.47
C ALA A 78 -8.52 5.93 11.50
N VAL A 79 -9.01 6.33 10.34
CA VAL A 79 -9.46 5.44 9.26
C VAL A 79 -8.60 5.70 8.03
N SER A 80 -8.21 4.66 7.32
CA SER A 80 -7.68 4.77 5.96
C SER A 80 -8.26 3.72 5.05
N VAL A 81 -8.54 4.12 3.82
CA VAL A 81 -9.03 3.25 2.76
C VAL A 81 -8.11 3.39 1.56
N ASP A 82 -7.79 2.26 0.95
CA ASP A 82 -7.01 2.27 -0.26
C ASP A 82 -7.33 1.14 -1.22
N VAL A 83 -7.12 1.44 -2.48
CA VAL A 83 -7.32 0.56 -3.60
C VAL A 83 -6.00 0.37 -4.31
N THR A 84 -5.65 -0.88 -4.57
CA THR A 84 -4.49 -1.22 -5.39
C THR A 84 -4.96 -2.07 -6.56
N GLN A 85 -4.70 -1.57 -7.76
CA GLN A 85 -4.86 -2.32 -9.00
C GLN A 85 -3.49 -2.86 -9.40
N ALA A 86 -3.38 -4.17 -9.56
CA ALA A 86 -2.23 -4.85 -10.12
C ALA A 86 -2.59 -5.48 -11.47
N LYS A 87 -1.63 -5.51 -12.37
CA LYS A 87 -1.66 -6.22 -13.65
C LYS A 87 -0.35 -6.98 -13.77
N SER A 88 -0.45 -8.30 -13.92
CA SER A 88 0.69 -9.19 -14.11
C SER A 88 0.59 -9.81 -15.50
N GLN A 89 1.70 -9.83 -16.23
CA GLN A 89 1.81 -10.55 -17.49
C GLN A 89 2.61 -11.82 -17.24
N LEU A 90 1.95 -12.98 -17.31
CA LEU A 90 2.63 -14.25 -17.14
C LEU A 90 3.40 -14.62 -18.40
N ARG A 91 4.41 -15.49 -18.25
CA ARG A 91 5.30 -15.97 -19.33
C ARG A 91 4.56 -16.64 -20.50
N ASN A 92 3.27 -16.97 -20.33
CA ASN A 92 2.36 -17.50 -21.34
C ASN A 92 1.52 -16.44 -22.09
N ASN A 93 1.83 -15.13 -21.96
CA ASN A 93 1.01 -14.01 -22.48
C ASN A 93 -0.38 -13.85 -21.84
N GLU A 94 -0.68 -14.59 -20.78
CA GLU A 94 -1.89 -14.39 -19.98
C GLU A 94 -1.74 -13.13 -19.12
N LYS A 95 -2.73 -12.23 -19.21
CA LYS A 95 -2.80 -11.00 -18.43
C LYS A 95 -3.72 -11.26 -17.25
N GLU A 96 -3.15 -11.34 -16.06
CA GLU A 96 -3.92 -11.39 -14.83
C GLU A 96 -4.06 -9.98 -14.25
N GLU A 97 -5.30 -9.60 -13.94
CA GLU A 97 -5.61 -8.33 -13.30
C GLU A 97 -6.12 -8.59 -11.89
N GLY A 98 -5.42 -8.02 -10.90
CA GLY A 98 -5.71 -8.11 -9.48
C GLY A 98 -6.25 -6.80 -8.94
N GLN A 99 -7.41 -6.79 -8.27
CA GLN A 99 -7.84 -5.65 -7.46
C GLN A 99 -7.84 -6.01 -5.97
N SER A 100 -7.23 -5.15 -5.17
CA SER A 100 -7.27 -5.24 -3.71
C SER A 100 -7.77 -3.95 -3.09
N TYR A 101 -8.61 -4.11 -2.07
CA TYR A 101 -9.14 -3.03 -1.27
C TYR A 101 -8.71 -3.26 0.17
N ARG A 102 -8.09 -2.24 0.76
CA ARG A 102 -7.61 -2.27 2.14
C ARG A 102 -8.31 -1.18 2.92
N PHE A 103 -8.82 -1.59 4.08
CA PHE A 103 -9.47 -0.74 5.07
C PHE A 103 -8.71 -0.90 6.37
N LEU A 104 -8.30 0.21 6.96
CA LEU A 104 -7.51 0.26 8.18
C LEU A 104 -8.21 1.17 9.17
N TYR A 105 -8.48 0.66 10.36
CA TYR A 105 -8.96 1.43 11.49
C TYR A 105 -7.99 1.27 12.65
N SER A 106 -7.56 2.38 13.23
CA SER A 106 -6.68 2.38 14.40
C SER A 106 -7.21 3.34 15.46
N LYS A 107 -7.30 2.88 16.69
CA LYS A 107 -7.65 3.70 17.85
C LYS A 107 -6.68 3.39 19.00
N SER A 108 -6.05 4.43 19.53
CA SER A 108 -5.24 4.34 20.73
C SER A 108 -6.08 4.82 21.92
N PHE A 109 -6.07 4.05 23.01
CA PHE A 109 -6.74 4.38 24.26
C PHE A 109 -5.71 4.91 25.27
N GLU A 110 -6.10 5.88 26.10
CA GLU A 110 -5.21 6.51 27.10
C GLU A 110 -4.64 5.51 28.12
N GLY A 111 -5.26 4.32 28.27
CA GLY A 111 -4.77 3.22 29.11
C GLY A 111 -3.66 2.35 28.51
N GLY A 112 -3.05 2.76 27.39
CA GLY A 112 -1.95 2.04 26.72
C GLY A 112 -2.39 0.91 25.78
N THR A 113 -3.70 0.78 25.53
CA THR A 113 -4.25 -0.21 24.60
C THR A 113 -4.36 0.39 23.20
N ASP A 114 -3.72 -0.25 22.22
CA ASP A 114 -3.89 0.07 20.80
C ASP A 114 -4.82 -0.94 20.13
N LEU A 115 -6.00 -0.49 19.68
CA LEU A 115 -6.87 -1.29 18.83
C LEU A 115 -6.55 -1.01 17.36
N ARG A 116 -6.19 -2.05 16.63
CA ARG A 116 -5.93 -1.97 15.18
C ARG A 116 -6.76 -3.03 14.47
N LEU A 117 -7.59 -2.60 13.54
CA LEU A 117 -8.42 -3.45 12.72
C LEU A 117 -8.05 -3.23 11.26
N LEU A 118 -7.46 -4.26 10.65
CA LEU A 118 -7.11 -4.30 9.24
C LEU A 118 -8.14 -5.19 8.53
N GLY A 119 -8.99 -4.59 7.71
CA GLY A 119 -9.83 -5.29 6.75
C GLY A 119 -9.16 -5.31 5.40
N TYR A 120 -8.72 -6.48 4.94
CA TYR A 120 -8.19 -6.66 3.59
C TYR A 120 -9.16 -7.52 2.78
N LYS A 121 -9.68 -6.98 1.69
CA LYS A 121 -10.54 -7.72 0.75
C LYS A 121 -9.80 -7.83 -0.59
N TYR A 122 -9.38 -9.04 -0.92
CA TYR A 122 -8.84 -9.39 -2.22
C TYR A 122 -9.98 -9.92 -3.10
N SER A 123 -10.19 -9.36 -4.29
CA SER A 123 -11.13 -9.94 -5.24
C SER A 123 -10.87 -9.47 -6.66
N THR A 124 -10.13 -10.27 -7.43
CA THR A 124 -10.46 -10.65 -8.81
C THR A 124 -9.91 -12.05 -9.07
N SER A 125 -10.75 -12.90 -9.63
CA SER A 125 -10.36 -14.10 -10.37
C SER A 125 -10.01 -13.65 -11.79
N GLY A 126 -8.71 -13.47 -12.06
CA GLY A 126 -8.16 -13.53 -13.41
C GLY A 126 -7.99 -15.00 -13.79
#